data_AF-A0A846DAF8-F1
#
_entry.id   AF-A0A846DAF8-F1
#
_cell.length_a   1.000
_cell.length_b   1.000
_cell.length_c   1.000
_cell.angle_alpha   90.00
_cell.angle_beta   90.00
_cell.angle_gamma   90.00
#
_symmetry.space_group_name_H-M   'P 1'
#
loop_
_entity.id
_entity.type
_entity.pdbx_description
1 polymer ?
#
loop_
_entity_poly.entity_id
_entity_poly.type
_entity_poly.pdbx_seq_one_letter_code
_entity_poly.pdbx_strand_id
1 'polypeptide(L)'
;KQLITCELKSKPNPGDLFTDMISAVYITTWDGEGTLKHWELEGTVLEGSPHSAIVTEKCIMIPDMPFQMGLAMLLGVKIPPLKAYPKTQIYIVDRDELKPDQETVPSRLVTFDGDSYHFLCNYHHIDGNIHLVGIQQATISLTEALRPDDVKHFSGEKYDKDYYGIPWMFGFDPGVLRKVVIQDTQVISEETFVHPGWFTTTLFTADPREFLAEKGYSALYQVYAGYYQQFICRRQYLSFRDSKNRVLRDDQLPQQDLPSVLAKIPLDTNWQELTEQIKQEQEQNPDTHVCDLGKGLLDFYVYPVGSILNSIQFIPQNQGYLLTTVLTPDSLEAWLFTADNISNGPIAKIRLPDKVTFGFSLHSDYFEEVTPAPRTYKVNRLESDLRSIMVVPWEFLFNQRKDIFKRK
;
A
#
# COMPACT_ATOMS: atom_id res chain seq x y z
N LYS A 1 19.38 -16.97 5.07
CA LYS A 1 18.44 -15.92 4.59
C LYS A 1 18.01 -15.16 5.82
N GLN A 2 18.15 -13.83 5.86
CA GLN A 2 17.72 -13.04 7.01
C GLN A 2 16.32 -12.50 6.74
N LEU A 3 15.39 -12.72 7.66
CA LEU A 3 14.12 -12.00 7.71
C LEU A 3 14.36 -10.70 8.46
N ILE A 4 13.92 -9.60 7.87
CA ILE A 4 13.99 -8.26 8.45
C ILE A 4 12.56 -7.72 8.50
N THR A 5 12.15 -7.20 9.65
CA THR A 5 10.82 -6.62 9.85
C THR A 5 10.88 -5.41 10.76
N CYS A 6 9.81 -4.62 10.77
CA CYS A 6 9.58 -3.54 11.71
C CYS A 6 8.63 -3.99 12.82
N GLU A 7 8.91 -3.61 14.06
CA GLU A 7 8.01 -3.74 15.21
C GLU A 7 7.73 -2.35 15.78
N LEU A 8 6.50 -2.11 16.23
CA LEU A 8 6.08 -0.86 16.85
C LEU A 8 5.70 -1.08 18.30
N LYS A 9 6.14 -0.16 19.17
CA LYS A 9 5.70 -0.08 20.56
C LYS A 9 4.97 1.23 20.77
N SER A 10 3.65 1.16 20.60
CA SER A 10 2.77 2.32 20.69
C SER A 10 2.36 2.63 22.13
N LYS A 11 2.22 3.91 22.43
CA LYS A 11 1.63 4.41 23.67
C LYS A 11 0.75 5.63 23.36
N PRO A 12 -0.24 5.97 24.21
CA PRO A 12 -0.98 7.21 24.07
C PRO A 12 -0.05 8.43 24.01
N ASN A 13 -0.32 9.38 23.13
CA ASN A 13 0.42 10.64 23.07
C ASN A 13 0.06 11.49 24.30
N PRO A 14 1.01 11.86 25.20
CA PRO A 14 0.70 12.69 26.36
C PRO A 14 0.12 14.06 26.00
N GLY A 15 0.45 14.58 24.82
CA GLY A 15 -0.09 15.85 24.30
C GLY A 15 -1.48 15.72 23.69
N ASP A 16 -1.88 14.51 23.27
CA ASP A 16 -3.18 14.24 22.64
C ASP A 16 -3.65 12.80 22.89
N LEU A 17 -4.01 12.52 24.15
CA LEU A 17 -4.25 11.16 24.65
C LEU A 17 -5.40 10.42 23.95
N PHE A 18 -6.34 11.15 23.35
CA PHE A 18 -7.58 10.58 22.82
C PHE A 18 -7.50 10.30 21.33
N THR A 19 -6.76 11.10 20.57
CA THR A 19 -6.77 11.01 19.11
C THR A 19 -5.52 10.37 18.53
N ASP A 20 -4.40 10.40 19.26
CA ASP A 20 -3.12 9.95 18.73
C ASP A 20 -2.40 8.95 19.65
N MET A 21 -1.77 7.97 19.01
CA MET A 21 -0.71 7.18 19.60
C MET A 21 0.63 7.57 18.99
N ILE A 22 1.67 7.45 19.79
CA ILE A 22 3.05 7.56 19.31
C ILE A 22 3.77 6.24 19.47
N SER A 23 4.59 5.87 18.48
CA SER A 23 5.23 4.57 18.41
C SER A 23 6.75 4.68 18.42
N ALA A 24 7.38 3.99 19.35
CA ALA A 24 8.80 3.67 19.23
C ALA A 24 8.97 2.56 18.19
N VAL A 25 10.00 2.67 17.35
CA VAL A 25 10.22 1.81 16.20
C VAL A 25 11.39 0.88 16.46
N TYR A 26 11.23 -0.38 16.11
CA TYR A 26 12.28 -1.38 16.24
C TYR A 26 12.50 -2.08 14.90
N ILE A 27 13.76 -2.17 14.47
CA ILE A 27 14.17 -3.11 13.43
C ILE A 27 14.37 -4.47 14.09
N THR A 28 13.73 -5.50 13.56
CA THR A 28 13.83 -6.87 14.03
C THR A 28 14.42 -7.74 12.94
N THR A 29 15.38 -8.60 13.31
CA THR A 29 15.98 -9.56 12.36
C THR A 29 15.98 -10.98 12.90
N TRP A 30 15.88 -11.94 11.97
CA TRP A 30 15.95 -13.37 12.24
C TRP A 30 16.71 -14.08 11.12
N ASP A 31 17.68 -14.92 11.46
CA ASP A 31 18.49 -15.65 10.46
C ASP A 31 17.92 -17.02 10.08
N GLY A 32 16.77 -17.39 10.67
CA GLY A 32 16.15 -18.71 10.52
C GLY A 32 16.42 -19.65 11.70
N GLU A 33 17.33 -19.27 12.60
CA GLU A 33 17.74 -20.02 13.79
C GLU A 33 17.78 -19.08 15.02
N GLY A 34 17.97 -19.64 16.23
CA GLY A 34 18.18 -18.84 17.43
C GLY A 34 17.06 -17.85 17.82
N THR A 35 17.44 -16.79 18.53
CA THR A 35 16.54 -15.74 19.04
C THR A 35 16.50 -14.54 18.10
N LEU A 36 15.35 -13.86 18.05
CA LEU A 36 15.21 -12.58 17.37
C LEU A 36 16.18 -11.53 17.92
N LYS A 37 16.69 -10.67 17.04
CA LYS A 37 17.51 -9.50 17.40
C LYS A 37 16.74 -8.23 17.07
N HIS A 38 16.82 -7.23 17.94
CA HIS A 38 16.04 -6.01 17.84
C HIS A 38 16.90 -4.78 18.12
N TRP A 39 16.66 -3.69 17.40
CA TRP A 39 17.27 -2.38 17.62
C TRP A 39 16.19 -1.30 17.61
N GLU A 40 16.11 -0.50 18.66
CA GLU A 40 15.26 0.69 18.70
C GLU A 40 15.87 1.78 17.81
N LEU A 41 15.07 2.46 16.98
CA LEU A 41 15.55 3.64 16.25
C LEU A 41 15.74 4.80 17.24
N GLU A 42 16.99 5.25 17.38
CA GLU A 42 17.38 6.25 18.38
C GLU A 42 16.58 7.56 18.20
N GLY A 43 15.96 8.03 19.29
CA GLY A 43 15.21 9.28 19.33
C GLY A 43 14.01 9.35 18.38
N THR A 44 13.66 8.25 17.70
CA THR A 44 12.64 8.24 16.65
C THR A 44 11.29 7.85 17.23
N VAL A 45 10.31 8.71 16.99
CA VAL A 45 8.93 8.51 17.42
C VAL A 45 8.04 8.74 16.21
N LEU A 46 7.27 7.74 15.83
CA LEU A 46 6.30 7.85 14.75
C LEU A 46 4.96 8.28 15.30
N GLU A 47 4.29 9.16 14.57
CA GLU A 47 2.90 9.51 14.82
C GLU A 47 1.95 8.69 13.94
N GLY A 48 2.45 8.20 12.80
CA GLY A 48 1.75 7.28 11.93
C GLY A 48 2.02 5.82 12.26
N SER A 49 1.62 4.96 11.32
CA SER A 49 1.79 3.51 11.41
C SER A 49 2.53 3.00 10.16
N PRO A 50 3.80 2.53 10.24
CA PRO A 50 4.45 1.88 9.12
C PRO A 50 3.67 0.63 8.69
N HIS A 51 3.54 0.45 7.38
CA HIS A 51 2.89 -0.73 6.76
C HIS A 51 3.86 -1.63 6.00
N SER A 52 5.03 -1.11 5.66
CA SER A 52 6.07 -1.89 5.00
C SER A 52 7.44 -1.52 5.56
N ALA A 53 8.39 -2.44 5.42
CA ALA A 53 9.81 -2.16 5.58
C ALA A 53 10.48 -2.39 4.23
N ILE A 54 11.35 -1.47 3.83
CA ILE A 54 12.06 -1.56 2.56
C ILE A 54 13.50 -1.95 2.88
N VAL A 55 14.04 -2.93 2.15
CA VAL A 55 15.39 -3.44 2.37
C VAL A 55 16.20 -3.31 1.08
N THR A 56 17.38 -2.70 1.19
CA THR A 56 18.39 -2.65 0.13
C THR A 56 19.64 -3.40 0.57
N GLU A 57 20.65 -3.48 -0.30
CA GLU A 57 21.95 -4.04 0.06
C GLU A 57 22.64 -3.29 1.21
N LYS A 58 22.40 -1.99 1.37
CA LYS A 58 23.11 -1.12 2.33
C LYS A 58 22.25 -0.55 3.44
N CYS A 59 20.95 -0.40 3.23
CA CYS A 59 20.06 0.23 4.21
C CYS A 59 18.73 -0.51 4.39
N ILE A 60 18.11 -0.25 5.54
CA ILE A 60 16.72 -0.56 5.84
C ILE A 60 15.98 0.77 5.94
N MET A 61 14.82 0.86 5.32
CA MET A 61 14.01 2.07 5.34
C MET A 61 12.64 1.78 5.93
N ILE A 62 12.22 2.63 6.87
CA ILE A 62 10.95 2.53 7.59
C ILE A 62 10.10 3.76 7.24
N PRO A 63 9.11 3.62 6.34
CA PRO A 63 8.17 4.69 6.03
C PRO A 63 7.23 4.98 7.21
N ASP A 64 7.12 6.23 7.62
CA ASP A 64 6.04 6.68 8.51
C ASP A 64 4.86 7.13 7.65
N MET A 65 3.76 6.40 7.74
CA MET A 65 2.61 6.62 6.88
C MET A 65 1.56 7.47 7.57
N PRO A 66 0.74 8.23 6.83
CA PRO A 66 -0.26 9.14 7.41
C PRO A 66 -1.45 8.43 8.09
N PHE A 67 -1.44 7.10 8.23
CA PHE A 67 -2.48 6.35 8.92
C PHE A 67 -2.24 6.35 10.44
N GLN A 68 -2.86 7.31 11.11
CA GLN A 68 -2.82 7.43 12.56
C GLN A 68 -3.81 6.47 13.23
N MET A 69 -3.41 5.99 14.41
CA MET A 69 -4.27 5.22 15.31
C MET A 69 -4.35 5.96 16.65
N GLY A 70 -5.55 6.07 17.22
CA GLY A 70 -5.81 6.76 18.49
C GLY A 70 -6.47 5.87 19.55
N LEU A 71 -6.40 6.27 20.81
CA LEU A 71 -7.09 5.56 21.90
C LEU A 71 -8.62 5.57 21.69
N ALA A 72 -9.17 6.65 21.12
CA ALA A 72 -10.57 6.69 20.73
C ALA A 72 -10.94 5.55 19.76
N MET A 73 -10.10 5.30 18.75
CA MET A 73 -10.29 4.18 17.81
C MET A 73 -10.28 2.83 18.54
N LEU A 74 -9.32 2.60 19.44
CA LEU A 74 -9.25 1.37 20.24
C LEU A 74 -10.47 1.16 21.14
N LEU A 75 -11.02 2.24 21.68
CA LEU A 75 -12.22 2.23 22.54
C LEU A 75 -13.53 2.29 21.74
N GLY A 76 -13.49 2.29 20.41
CA GLY A 76 -14.66 2.43 19.54
C GLY A 76 -15.33 3.82 19.61
N VAL A 77 -14.65 4.81 20.19
CA VAL A 77 -15.09 6.20 20.28
C VAL A 77 -14.77 6.91 18.97
N LYS A 78 -15.75 7.63 18.43
CA LYS A 78 -15.69 8.27 17.10
C LYS A 78 -15.00 9.63 17.20
N ILE A 79 -13.67 9.66 17.25
CA ILE A 79 -12.90 10.90 17.11
C ILE A 79 -11.97 10.73 15.90
N PRO A 80 -12.09 11.59 14.87
CA PRO A 80 -11.18 11.53 13.74
C PRO A 80 -9.75 11.91 14.19
N PRO A 81 -8.71 11.25 13.66
CA PRO A 81 -7.33 11.69 13.87
C PRO A 81 -7.14 13.13 13.35
N LEU A 82 -6.34 13.93 14.07
CA LEU A 82 -6.31 15.38 13.88
C LEU A 82 -5.39 15.84 12.75
N LYS A 83 -4.38 15.04 12.35
CA LYS A 83 -3.38 15.48 11.35
C LYS A 83 -2.81 14.33 10.51
N ALA A 84 -3.20 14.25 9.24
CA ALA A 84 -2.34 13.65 8.23
C ALA A 84 -1.26 14.66 7.84
N TYR A 85 0.02 14.26 7.88
CA TYR A 85 1.10 15.07 7.32
C TYR A 85 1.12 14.86 5.80
N PRO A 86 1.09 15.92 4.97
CA PRO A 86 0.91 15.81 3.51
C PRO A 86 2.19 15.36 2.77
N LYS A 87 3.14 14.78 3.49
CA LYS A 87 4.46 14.40 2.97
C LYS A 87 4.77 12.98 3.38
N THR A 88 5.42 12.26 2.48
CA THR A 88 5.98 10.95 2.78
C THR A 88 7.24 11.15 3.61
N GLN A 89 7.33 10.41 4.70
CA GLN A 89 8.46 10.42 5.64
C GLN A 89 9.06 9.02 5.68
N ILE A 90 10.37 8.90 5.52
CA ILE A 90 11.06 7.61 5.57
C ILE A 90 12.30 7.73 6.43
N TYR A 91 12.42 6.85 7.42
CA TYR A 91 13.61 6.73 8.26
C TYR A 91 14.57 5.71 7.64
N ILE A 92 15.78 6.13 7.33
CA ILE A 92 16.84 5.31 6.73
C ILE A 92 17.83 4.91 7.81
N VAL A 93 18.10 3.61 7.91
CA VAL A 93 19.08 3.01 8.80
C VAL A 93 20.11 2.25 7.98
N ASP A 94 21.39 2.56 8.17
CA ASP A 94 22.46 1.81 7.52
C ASP A 94 22.58 0.41 8.13
N ARG A 95 22.62 -0.63 7.30
CA ARG A 95 22.63 -2.02 7.77
C ARG A 95 23.88 -2.34 8.57
N ASP A 96 25.00 -1.70 8.25
CA ASP A 96 26.25 -1.88 8.96
C ASP A 96 26.20 -1.34 10.39
N GLU A 97 25.26 -0.45 10.72
CA GLU A 97 25.06 0.07 12.08
C GLU A 97 24.26 -0.89 12.99
N LEU A 98 23.69 -1.98 12.45
CA LEU A 98 23.01 -3.01 13.23
C LEU A 98 24.00 -3.92 13.97
N LYS A 99 24.69 -3.35 14.97
CA LYS A 99 25.69 -4.05 15.78
C LYS A 99 25.01 -4.95 16.83
N PRO A 100 25.34 -6.26 16.93
CA PRO A 100 24.64 -7.19 17.83
C PRO A 100 24.70 -6.88 19.33
N ASP A 101 25.66 -6.07 19.75
CA ASP A 101 25.90 -5.64 21.12
C ASP A 101 25.17 -4.32 21.47
N GLN A 102 24.48 -3.71 20.50
CA GLN A 102 23.73 -2.47 20.68
C GLN A 102 22.23 -2.75 20.76
N GLU A 103 21.52 -2.00 21.60
CA GLU A 103 20.05 -2.05 21.71
C GLU A 103 19.36 -0.99 20.86
N THR A 104 20.11 0.02 20.39
CA THR A 104 19.62 1.14 19.60
C THR A 104 20.43 1.30 18.32
N VAL A 105 19.85 1.95 17.30
CA VAL A 105 20.50 2.24 16.02
C VAL A 105 20.13 3.65 15.55
N PRO A 106 21.10 4.44 15.03
CA PRO A 106 20.79 5.75 14.48
C PRO A 106 19.95 5.63 13.21
N SER A 107 19.07 6.62 12.99
CA SER A 107 18.27 6.72 11.77
C SER A 107 18.35 8.14 11.21
N ARG A 108 18.09 8.27 9.90
CA ARG A 108 18.09 9.55 9.17
C ARG A 108 16.77 9.72 8.45
N LEU A 109 16.10 10.86 8.63
CA LEU A 109 14.81 11.14 8.01
C LEU A 109 15.01 11.73 6.60
N VAL A 110 14.34 11.14 5.62
CA VAL A 110 14.10 11.74 4.30
C VAL A 110 12.62 12.04 4.14
N THR A 111 12.29 13.14 3.45
CA THR A 111 10.90 13.53 3.20
C THR A 111 10.70 13.99 1.76
N PHE A 112 9.57 13.64 1.15
CA PHE A 112 9.14 14.11 -0.17
C PHE A 112 7.61 14.27 -0.23
N ASP A 113 7.10 14.86 -1.31
CA ASP A 113 5.69 15.22 -1.39
C ASP A 113 4.76 14.02 -1.65
N GLY A 114 3.52 14.14 -1.16
CA GLY A 114 2.45 13.15 -1.35
C GLY A 114 2.37 12.10 -0.25
N ASP A 115 1.25 11.36 -0.24
CA ASP A 115 0.90 10.38 0.80
C ASP A 115 1.15 8.96 0.30
N SER A 116 2.40 8.50 0.41
CA SER A 116 2.79 7.16 -0.04
C SER A 116 2.45 6.09 1.00
N TYR A 117 1.91 4.96 0.54
CA TYR A 117 1.58 3.82 1.41
C TYR A 117 2.17 2.48 0.92
N HIS A 118 2.57 2.41 -0.35
CA HIS A 118 3.29 1.29 -0.93
C HIS A 118 4.56 1.79 -1.64
N PHE A 119 5.59 0.93 -1.71
CA PHE A 119 6.89 1.29 -2.26
C PHE A 119 7.49 0.16 -3.09
N LEU A 120 7.95 0.48 -4.31
CA LEU A 120 8.89 -0.36 -5.06
C LEU A 120 10.27 0.28 -4.93
N CYS A 121 11.28 -0.48 -4.50
CA CYS A 121 12.65 0.03 -4.36
C CYS A 121 13.62 -0.95 -4.98
N ASN A 122 14.62 -0.45 -5.71
CA ASN A 122 15.72 -1.27 -6.18
C ASN A 122 16.54 -1.76 -4.98
N TYR A 123 16.92 -3.04 -5.00
CA TYR A 123 17.75 -3.61 -3.93
C TYR A 123 19.18 -3.06 -3.99
N HIS A 124 19.75 -2.95 -5.19
CA HIS A 124 21.06 -2.34 -5.41
C HIS A 124 20.95 -0.83 -5.55
N HIS A 125 21.94 -0.12 -5.02
CA HIS A 125 22.05 1.32 -5.24
C HIS A 125 22.58 1.57 -6.66
N ILE A 126 21.89 2.40 -7.44
CA ILE A 126 22.28 2.72 -8.82
C ILE A 126 23.04 4.04 -8.79
N ASP A 127 24.29 4.01 -9.25
CA ASP A 127 25.24 5.14 -9.18
C ASP A 127 25.42 5.66 -7.74
N GLY A 128 25.35 4.75 -6.75
CA GLY A 128 25.45 5.07 -5.33
C GLY A 128 24.18 5.66 -4.71
N ASN A 129 23.08 5.73 -5.45
CA ASN A 129 21.82 6.33 -5.00
C ASN A 129 20.73 5.28 -4.78
N ILE A 130 19.78 5.60 -3.90
CA ILE A 130 18.55 4.80 -3.71
C ILE A 130 17.53 5.26 -4.74
N HIS A 131 16.96 4.32 -5.48
CA HIS A 131 15.89 4.57 -6.44
C HIS A 131 14.63 3.87 -5.97
N LEU A 132 13.58 4.65 -5.73
CA LEU A 132 12.30 4.15 -5.23
C LEU A 132 11.12 4.78 -5.98
N VAL A 133 10.01 4.05 -6.00
CA VAL A 133 8.70 4.53 -6.41
C VAL A 133 7.78 4.54 -5.20
N GLY A 134 7.28 5.70 -4.82
CA GLY A 134 6.17 5.84 -3.89
C GLY A 134 4.83 5.72 -4.62
N ILE A 135 3.97 4.82 -4.17
CA ILE A 135 2.61 4.65 -4.67
C ILE A 135 1.67 5.40 -3.71
N GLN A 136 0.93 6.36 -4.26
CA GLN A 136 0.24 7.39 -3.50
C GLN A 136 -1.25 7.43 -3.82
N GLN A 137 -2.05 7.76 -2.80
CA GLN A 137 -3.48 8.03 -2.94
C GLN A 137 -3.94 8.94 -1.80
N ALA A 138 -4.37 10.16 -2.15
CA ALA A 138 -4.68 11.22 -1.19
C ALA A 138 -6.01 11.01 -0.43
N THR A 139 -6.85 10.08 -0.89
CA THR A 139 -8.25 9.98 -0.44
C THR A 139 -8.62 8.63 0.18
N ILE A 140 -7.63 7.81 0.54
CA ILE A 140 -7.85 6.51 1.19
C ILE A 140 -7.41 6.53 2.66
N SER A 141 -7.97 5.61 3.44
CA SER A 141 -7.45 5.23 4.75
C SER A 141 -7.61 3.73 4.99
N LEU A 142 -6.55 3.10 5.50
CA LEU A 142 -6.58 1.69 5.89
C LEU A 142 -6.87 1.50 7.39
N THR A 143 -6.94 2.58 8.18
CA THR A 143 -7.33 2.54 9.60
C THR A 143 -8.81 2.77 9.81
N GLU A 144 -9.53 3.12 8.75
CA GLU A 144 -10.97 3.35 8.77
C GLU A 144 -11.69 2.37 7.83
N ALA A 145 -12.90 1.98 8.22
CA ALA A 145 -13.74 1.06 7.46
C ALA A 145 -15.19 1.50 7.45
N LEU A 146 -15.97 0.95 6.52
CA LEU A 146 -17.41 1.17 6.42
C LEU A 146 -18.14 0.62 7.66
N ARG A 147 -19.05 1.44 8.21
CA ARG A 147 -19.81 1.17 9.44
C ARG A 147 -21.32 1.14 9.16
N PRO A 148 -22.14 0.56 10.06
CA PRO A 148 -23.60 0.48 9.87
C PRO A 148 -24.33 1.82 9.70
N ASP A 149 -23.78 2.90 10.24
CA ASP A 149 -24.32 4.25 10.14
C ASP A 149 -23.73 5.07 9.00
N ASP A 150 -22.74 4.54 8.27
CA ASP A 150 -22.18 5.21 7.11
C ASP A 150 -23.16 5.21 5.92
N VAL A 151 -23.09 6.26 5.12
CA VAL A 151 -23.89 6.44 3.90
C VAL A 151 -22.98 6.68 2.70
N LYS A 152 -23.44 6.26 1.53
CA LYS A 152 -22.82 6.58 0.24
C LYS A 152 -22.84 8.10 0.05
N HIS A 153 -21.72 8.69 -0.36
CA HIS A 153 -21.58 10.15 -0.44
C HIS A 153 -22.60 10.76 -1.42
N PHE A 154 -22.66 10.21 -2.64
CA PHE A 154 -23.40 10.78 -3.77
C PHE A 154 -24.91 10.49 -3.74
N SER A 155 -25.34 9.32 -3.25
CA SER A 155 -26.78 8.98 -3.19
C SER A 155 -27.41 9.24 -1.81
N GLY A 156 -26.62 9.28 -0.74
CA GLY A 156 -27.12 9.38 0.65
C GLY A 156 -27.74 8.07 1.17
N GLU A 157 -27.74 7.01 0.38
CA GLU A 157 -28.24 5.70 0.79
C GLU A 157 -27.30 5.03 1.80
N LYS A 158 -27.86 4.16 2.64
CA LYS A 158 -27.08 3.29 3.53
C LYS A 158 -26.35 2.20 2.75
N TYR A 159 -25.24 1.74 3.30
CA TYR A 159 -24.59 0.53 2.84
C TYR A 159 -25.34 -0.73 3.30
N ASP A 160 -25.33 -1.75 2.45
CA ASP A 160 -25.73 -3.10 2.88
C ASP A 160 -24.74 -3.62 3.93
N LYS A 161 -25.21 -4.49 4.82
CA LYS A 161 -24.39 -5.10 5.87
C LYS A 161 -23.19 -5.86 5.34
N ASP A 162 -23.26 -6.35 4.10
CA ASP A 162 -22.18 -7.11 3.48
C ASP A 162 -20.96 -6.22 3.13
N TYR A 163 -21.11 -4.89 3.18
CA TYR A 163 -20.02 -3.93 3.00
C TYR A 163 -19.30 -3.55 4.30
N TYR A 164 -19.85 -3.92 5.46
CA TYR A 164 -19.30 -3.47 6.74
C TYR A 164 -17.90 -4.06 6.96
N GLY A 165 -16.97 -3.22 7.41
CA GLY A 165 -15.58 -3.61 7.61
C GLY A 165 -14.68 -3.50 6.37
N ILE A 166 -15.23 -3.20 5.18
CA ILE A 166 -14.39 -2.83 4.03
C ILE A 166 -13.66 -1.53 4.37
N PRO A 167 -12.31 -1.48 4.31
CA PRO A 167 -11.56 -0.27 4.59
C PRO A 167 -11.85 0.82 3.56
N TRP A 168 -11.58 2.08 3.88
CA TRP A 168 -11.72 3.22 2.96
C TRP A 168 -10.64 3.22 1.87
N MET A 169 -10.68 2.20 1.03
CA MET A 169 -9.62 1.92 0.07
C MET A 169 -9.98 2.30 -1.36
N PHE A 170 -11.24 2.68 -1.62
CA PHE A 170 -11.67 3.22 -2.91
C PHE A 170 -11.52 4.74 -2.88
N GLY A 171 -10.57 5.26 -3.65
CA GLY A 171 -10.27 6.68 -3.73
C GLY A 171 -11.26 7.40 -4.65
N PHE A 172 -11.51 8.67 -4.33
CA PHE A 172 -12.26 9.58 -5.20
C PHE A 172 -11.34 10.57 -5.93
N ASP A 173 -10.04 10.29 -5.97
CA ASP A 173 -9.02 11.09 -6.64
C ASP A 173 -8.07 10.16 -7.44
N PRO A 174 -7.48 10.64 -8.54
CA PRO A 174 -6.53 9.85 -9.34
C PRO A 174 -5.40 9.27 -8.49
N GLY A 175 -4.96 8.07 -8.85
CA GLY A 175 -3.77 7.49 -8.25
C GLY A 175 -2.52 8.21 -8.72
N VAL A 176 -1.58 8.45 -7.80
CA VAL A 176 -0.32 9.12 -8.11
C VAL A 176 0.84 8.14 -7.90
N LEU A 177 1.75 8.08 -8.86
CA LEU A 177 3.03 7.37 -8.70
C LEU A 177 4.15 8.40 -8.68
N ARG A 178 5.14 8.22 -7.81
CA ARG A 178 6.26 9.14 -7.68
C ARG A 178 7.59 8.39 -7.69
N LYS A 179 8.42 8.60 -8.71
CA LYS A 179 9.83 8.20 -8.71
C LYS A 179 10.62 9.17 -7.85
N VAL A 180 11.47 8.66 -6.97
CA VAL A 180 12.32 9.43 -6.08
C VAL A 180 13.73 8.84 -6.11
N VAL A 181 14.73 9.70 -6.28
CA VAL A 181 16.14 9.35 -6.16
C VAL A 181 16.70 10.02 -4.91
N ILE A 182 17.29 9.21 -4.03
CA ILE A 182 17.87 9.68 -2.75
C ILE A 182 19.37 9.46 -2.76
N GLN A 183 20.11 10.53 -2.48
CA GLN A 183 21.55 10.53 -2.25
C GLN A 183 21.82 11.11 -0.86
N ASP A 184 22.57 10.38 -0.02
CA ASP A 184 22.93 10.84 1.33
C ASP A 184 21.77 11.45 2.12
N THR A 185 20.61 10.77 2.13
CA THR A 185 19.35 11.18 2.79
C THR A 185 18.72 12.47 2.27
N GLN A 186 19.17 12.96 1.12
CA GLN A 186 18.56 14.06 0.39
C GLN A 186 17.89 13.53 -0.87
N VAL A 187 16.70 14.05 -1.16
CA VAL A 187 16.04 13.79 -2.43
C VAL A 187 16.69 14.66 -3.50
N ILE A 188 17.28 14.03 -4.52
CA ILE A 188 18.00 14.73 -5.59
C ILE A 188 17.21 14.76 -6.91
N SER A 189 16.20 13.90 -7.06
CA SER A 189 15.29 13.89 -8.20
C SER A 189 13.92 13.36 -7.80
N GLU A 190 12.87 13.96 -8.34
CA GLU A 190 11.48 13.50 -8.22
C GLU A 190 10.75 13.63 -9.55
N GLU A 191 10.04 12.58 -9.95
CA GLU A 191 9.12 12.59 -11.08
C GLU A 191 7.78 12.02 -10.68
N THR A 192 6.70 12.63 -11.16
CA THR A 192 5.33 12.23 -10.83
C THR A 192 4.63 11.75 -12.09
N PHE A 193 3.95 10.61 -12.00
CA PHE A 193 3.03 10.12 -13.00
C PHE A 193 1.59 10.20 -12.48
N VAL A 194 0.71 10.85 -13.25
CA VAL A 194 -0.73 10.92 -12.96
C VAL A 194 -1.49 10.66 -14.25
N HIS A 195 -2.44 9.72 -14.23
CA HIS A 195 -3.35 9.50 -15.33
C HIS A 195 -4.75 10.04 -14.97
N PRO A 196 -5.41 10.86 -15.82
CA PRO A 196 -6.66 11.55 -15.48
C PRO A 196 -7.84 10.59 -15.26
N GLY A 197 -7.77 9.38 -15.81
CA GLY A 197 -8.83 8.37 -15.73
C GLY A 197 -8.52 7.16 -14.84
N TRP A 198 -7.36 7.12 -14.16
CA TRP A 198 -6.97 5.94 -13.37
C TRP A 198 -7.01 6.26 -11.88
N PHE A 199 -8.08 5.77 -11.24
CA PHE A 199 -8.39 6.07 -9.85
C PHE A 199 -8.05 4.89 -8.96
N THR A 200 -7.78 5.22 -7.68
CA THR A 200 -7.55 4.23 -6.64
C THR A 200 -6.35 3.32 -6.93
N THR A 201 -5.13 3.79 -6.66
CA THR A 201 -4.01 2.84 -6.54
C THR A 201 -4.35 1.84 -5.45
N THR A 202 -4.05 0.56 -5.68
CA THR A 202 -4.16 -0.47 -4.64
C THR A 202 -2.85 -1.24 -4.54
N LEU A 203 -2.76 -2.35 -5.26
CA LEU A 203 -1.64 -3.28 -5.20
C LEU A 203 -0.79 -3.16 -6.45
N PHE A 204 0.45 -3.60 -6.33
CA PHE A 204 1.40 -3.59 -7.43
C PHE A 204 2.25 -4.85 -7.38
N THR A 205 2.91 -5.13 -8.49
CA THR A 205 3.99 -6.12 -8.54
C THR A 205 5.09 -5.62 -9.47
N ALA A 206 6.22 -6.31 -9.46
CA ALA A 206 7.36 -6.11 -10.36
C ALA A 206 7.94 -7.48 -10.70
N ASP A 207 8.78 -7.57 -11.73
CA ASP A 207 9.39 -8.85 -12.09
C ASP A 207 10.43 -9.25 -11.03
N PRO A 208 10.19 -10.28 -10.20
CA PRO A 208 11.11 -10.63 -9.11
C PRO A 208 12.45 -11.15 -9.62
N ARG A 209 12.58 -11.49 -10.92
CA ARG A 209 13.87 -11.85 -11.54
C ARG A 209 14.82 -10.66 -11.59
N GLU A 210 14.28 -9.44 -11.55
CA GLU A 210 15.04 -8.18 -11.58
C GLU A 210 15.42 -7.69 -10.18
N PHE A 211 15.01 -8.38 -9.10
CA PHE A 211 15.29 -7.97 -7.72
C PHE A 211 16.79 -7.69 -7.45
N LEU A 212 17.67 -8.49 -8.04
CA LEU A 212 19.14 -8.33 -7.95
C LEU A 212 19.77 -7.77 -9.24
N ALA A 213 18.98 -7.21 -10.16
CA ALA A 213 19.53 -6.58 -11.35
C ALA A 213 20.24 -5.28 -10.98
N GLU A 214 21.46 -5.08 -11.49
CA GLU A 214 22.24 -3.86 -11.25
C GLU A 214 21.55 -2.60 -11.79
N LYS A 215 20.74 -2.75 -12.85
CA LYS A 215 19.95 -1.67 -13.45
C LYS A 215 18.64 -1.40 -12.71
N GLY A 216 18.29 -2.21 -11.72
CA GLY A 216 16.98 -2.18 -11.08
C GLY A 216 15.86 -2.77 -11.93
N TYR A 217 14.63 -2.57 -11.45
CA TYR A 217 13.42 -3.01 -12.14
C TYR A 217 13.21 -2.22 -13.45
N SER A 218 12.74 -2.90 -14.49
CA SER A 218 12.40 -2.26 -15.76
C SER A 218 11.02 -1.59 -15.73
N ALA A 219 10.06 -2.17 -15.00
CA ALA A 219 8.69 -1.67 -14.92
C ALA A 219 8.02 -1.99 -13.58
N LEU A 220 7.03 -1.17 -13.25
CA LEU A 220 6.03 -1.40 -12.22
C LEU A 220 4.72 -1.89 -12.87
N TYR A 221 4.10 -2.94 -12.34
CA TYR A 221 2.76 -3.36 -12.73
C TYR A 221 1.76 -2.89 -11.68
N GLN A 222 1.02 -1.83 -11.98
CA GLN A 222 0.14 -1.15 -11.03
C GLN A 222 -1.33 -1.48 -11.28
N VAL A 223 -2.04 -1.81 -10.21
CA VAL A 223 -3.51 -1.90 -10.19
C VAL A 223 -4.10 -0.54 -9.84
N TYR A 224 -5.02 -0.08 -10.69
CA TYR A 224 -5.96 0.98 -10.38
C TYR A 224 -7.33 0.34 -10.23
N ALA A 225 -7.91 0.35 -9.03
CA ALA A 225 -9.18 -0.30 -8.76
C ALA A 225 -10.37 0.46 -9.39
N GLY A 226 -10.17 1.66 -9.94
CA GLY A 226 -11.22 2.44 -10.59
C GLY A 226 -11.86 3.46 -9.65
N TYR A 227 -12.92 4.10 -10.14
CA TYR A 227 -13.73 5.07 -9.42
C TYR A 227 -15.17 4.57 -9.39
N TYR A 228 -15.68 4.27 -8.20
CA TYR A 228 -17.06 3.82 -8.03
C TYR A 228 -17.76 4.69 -7.00
N GLN A 229 -18.71 5.51 -7.43
CA GLN A 229 -19.43 6.44 -6.56
C GLN A 229 -20.11 5.72 -5.39
N GLN A 230 -20.55 4.48 -5.62
CA GLN A 230 -21.19 3.65 -4.61
C GLN A 230 -20.27 3.18 -3.47
N PHE A 231 -18.94 3.22 -3.63
CA PHE A 231 -17.98 2.85 -2.58
C PHE A 231 -17.40 4.06 -1.85
N ILE A 232 -17.71 5.27 -2.29
CA ILE A 232 -17.25 6.49 -1.61
C ILE A 232 -18.16 6.77 -0.43
N CYS A 233 -17.64 6.56 0.77
CA CYS A 233 -18.34 6.88 2.01
C CYS A 233 -18.41 8.40 2.21
N ARG A 234 -19.54 8.93 2.69
CA ARG A 234 -19.65 10.36 3.02
C ARG A 234 -18.62 10.80 4.06
N ARG A 235 -18.35 9.96 5.05
CA ARG A 235 -17.37 10.24 6.11
C ARG A 235 -15.95 10.32 5.53
N GLN A 236 -15.57 9.36 4.69
CA GLN A 236 -14.31 9.39 3.93
C GLN A 236 -14.19 10.67 3.09
N TYR A 237 -15.21 10.99 2.30
CA TYR A 237 -15.23 12.19 1.48
C TYR A 237 -14.99 13.46 2.30
N LEU A 238 -15.71 13.63 3.41
CA LEU A 238 -15.56 14.80 4.26
C LEU A 238 -14.19 14.85 4.97
N SER A 239 -13.57 13.71 5.24
CA SER A 239 -12.22 13.64 5.80
C SER A 239 -11.13 14.08 4.80
N PHE A 240 -11.32 13.82 3.51
CA PHE A 240 -10.27 14.03 2.51
C PHE A 240 -10.56 15.12 1.47
N ARG A 241 -11.78 15.67 1.40
CA ARG A 241 -12.18 16.68 0.40
C ARG A 241 -11.23 17.88 0.32
N ASP A 242 -10.68 18.30 1.45
CA ASP A 242 -9.79 19.46 1.55
C ASP A 242 -8.32 19.03 1.73
N SER A 243 -7.98 17.77 1.43
CA SER A 243 -6.60 17.28 1.47
C SER A 243 -5.71 18.03 0.46
N LYS A 244 -4.52 18.43 0.93
CA LYS A 244 -3.55 19.19 0.12
C LYS A 244 -2.95 18.39 -1.04
N ASN A 245 -3.02 17.07 -0.96
CA ASN A 245 -2.44 16.16 -1.96
C ASN A 245 -3.45 15.73 -3.02
N ARG A 246 -4.70 16.24 -2.98
CA ARG A 246 -5.67 15.98 -4.03
C ARG A 246 -5.23 16.60 -5.36
N VAL A 247 -5.43 15.85 -6.43
CA VAL A 247 -5.24 16.27 -7.81
C VAL A 247 -6.49 17.01 -8.31
N LEU A 248 -7.68 16.49 -8.03
CA LEU A 248 -8.95 17.03 -8.53
C LEU A 248 -9.69 17.82 -7.45
N ARG A 249 -10.38 18.88 -7.89
CA ARG A 249 -11.43 19.54 -7.11
C ARG A 249 -12.77 18.81 -7.24
N ASP A 250 -13.71 19.18 -6.38
CA ASP A 250 -15.06 18.59 -6.33
C ASP A 250 -15.83 18.73 -7.66
N ASP A 251 -15.70 19.86 -8.35
CA ASP A 251 -16.33 20.13 -9.65
C ASP A 251 -15.73 19.31 -10.81
N GLN A 252 -14.58 18.68 -10.58
CA GLN A 252 -13.84 17.90 -11.57
C GLN A 252 -14.02 16.38 -11.38
N LEU A 253 -14.74 15.96 -10.33
CA LEU A 253 -14.96 14.53 -10.08
C LEU A 253 -15.80 13.90 -11.21
N PRO A 254 -15.44 12.66 -11.64
CA PRO A 254 -16.21 11.96 -12.65
C PRO A 254 -17.69 11.81 -12.25
N GLN A 255 -18.58 12.11 -13.19
CA GLN A 255 -20.04 11.97 -12.99
C GLN A 255 -20.52 10.52 -13.16
N GLN A 256 -19.64 9.65 -13.65
CA GLN A 256 -19.89 8.23 -13.90
C GLN A 256 -18.74 7.41 -13.32
N ASP A 257 -19.02 6.14 -13.02
CA ASP A 257 -18.00 5.21 -12.56
C ASP A 257 -16.93 5.01 -13.65
N LEU A 258 -15.67 4.91 -13.23
CA LEU A 258 -14.54 4.59 -14.10
C LEU A 258 -14.03 3.18 -13.77
N PRO A 259 -13.72 2.35 -14.79
CA PRO A 259 -13.34 0.95 -14.59
C PRO A 259 -11.97 0.80 -13.92
N SER A 260 -11.71 -0.40 -13.39
CA SER A 260 -10.35 -0.79 -13.00
C SER A 260 -9.42 -0.85 -14.21
N VAL A 261 -8.13 -0.58 -13.97
CA VAL A 261 -7.06 -0.65 -14.98
C VAL A 261 -5.86 -1.39 -14.42
N LEU A 262 -5.28 -2.27 -15.24
CA LEU A 262 -3.95 -2.84 -15.00
C LEU A 262 -2.98 -2.17 -15.98
N ALA A 263 -1.93 -1.53 -15.46
CA ALA A 263 -0.95 -0.83 -16.29
C ALA A 263 0.48 -1.30 -15.99
N LYS A 264 1.28 -1.44 -17.06
CA LYS A 264 2.73 -1.55 -16.99
C LYS A 264 3.33 -0.16 -17.14
N ILE A 265 3.97 0.34 -16.08
CA ILE A 265 4.59 1.66 -16.03
C ILE A 265 6.11 1.48 -16.14
N PRO A 266 6.73 1.83 -17.29
CA PRO A 266 8.18 1.71 -17.48
C PRO A 266 8.94 2.70 -16.60
N LEU A 267 10.01 2.25 -15.93
CA LEU A 267 10.77 3.09 -14.99
C LEU A 267 11.82 3.98 -15.69
N ASP A 268 12.24 3.61 -16.90
CA ASP A 268 13.26 4.30 -17.71
C ASP A 268 12.70 5.46 -18.56
N THR A 269 11.43 5.80 -18.40
CA THR A 269 10.76 6.91 -19.09
C THR A 269 10.62 8.14 -18.20
N ASN A 270 10.51 9.33 -18.80
CA ASN A 270 10.20 10.55 -18.07
C ASN A 270 8.69 10.60 -17.73
N TRP A 271 8.36 10.46 -16.45
CA TRP A 271 6.97 10.35 -16.02
C TRP A 271 6.19 11.67 -16.06
N GLN A 272 6.89 12.80 -15.93
CA GLN A 272 6.28 14.12 -16.05
C GLN A 272 5.90 14.40 -17.50
N GLU A 273 6.80 14.08 -18.45
CA GLU A 273 6.53 14.21 -19.87
C GLU A 273 5.36 13.32 -20.30
N LEU A 274 5.35 12.06 -19.84
CA LEU A 274 4.27 11.12 -20.11
C LEU A 274 2.90 11.64 -19.60
N THR A 275 2.87 12.19 -18.38
CA THR A 275 1.66 12.82 -17.81
C THR A 275 1.16 13.96 -18.68
N GLU A 276 2.07 14.83 -19.15
CA GLU A 276 1.72 15.97 -19.99
C GLU A 276 1.26 15.53 -21.39
N GLN A 277 1.88 14.50 -21.97
CA GLN A 277 1.44 13.93 -23.26
C GLN A 277 0.01 13.38 -23.19
N ILE A 278 -0.34 12.66 -22.11
CA ILE A 278 -1.70 12.14 -21.89
C ILE A 278 -2.71 13.28 -21.74
N LYS A 279 -2.34 14.35 -21.05
CA LYS A 279 -3.17 15.55 -20.91
C LYS A 279 -3.40 16.24 -22.27
N GLN A 280 -2.36 16.37 -23.09
CA GLN A 280 -2.48 16.92 -24.44
C GLN A 280 -3.36 16.03 -25.34
N GLU A 281 -3.24 14.70 -25.22
CA GLU A 281 -4.11 13.75 -25.91
C GLU A 281 -5.59 13.95 -25.52
N GLN A 282 -5.87 14.19 -24.24
CA GLN A 282 -7.22 14.49 -23.74
C GLN A 282 -7.78 15.78 -24.36
N GLU A 283 -6.98 16.84 -24.43
CA GLU A 283 -7.38 18.12 -25.02
C GLU A 283 -7.64 17.99 -26.53
N GLN A 284 -6.86 17.16 -27.22
CA GLN A 284 -6.99 16.91 -28.66
C GLN A 284 -8.13 15.95 -29.02
N ASN A 285 -8.48 15.03 -28.11
CA ASN A 285 -9.48 13.99 -28.33
C ASN A 285 -10.53 13.95 -27.20
N PRO A 286 -11.33 15.03 -27.02
CA PRO A 286 -12.22 15.18 -25.87
C PRO A 286 -13.33 14.12 -25.79
N ASP A 287 -13.65 13.45 -26.89
CA ASP A 287 -14.64 12.37 -26.96
C ASP A 287 -14.07 11.00 -26.54
N THR A 288 -12.75 10.89 -26.40
CA THR A 288 -12.11 9.66 -25.93
C THR A 288 -12.42 9.46 -24.46
N HIS A 289 -12.86 8.25 -24.10
CA HIS A 289 -13.14 7.94 -22.71
C HIS A 289 -11.85 8.08 -21.87
N VAL A 290 -11.93 8.78 -20.74
CA VAL A 290 -10.74 9.22 -19.99
C VAL A 290 -9.82 8.07 -19.54
N CYS A 291 -10.36 6.88 -19.28
CA CYS A 291 -9.54 5.71 -18.90
C CYS A 291 -8.79 5.06 -20.07
N ASP A 292 -9.13 5.40 -21.32
CA ASP A 292 -8.54 4.87 -22.54
C ASP A 292 -7.41 5.74 -23.12
N LEU A 293 -7.16 6.92 -22.55
CA LEU A 293 -6.08 7.80 -22.97
C LEU A 293 -4.71 7.13 -22.77
N GLY A 294 -3.74 7.50 -23.59
CA GLY A 294 -2.37 6.99 -23.48
C GLY A 294 -2.15 5.59 -24.08
N LYS A 295 -3.12 5.00 -24.80
CA LYS A 295 -2.98 3.68 -25.46
C LYS A 295 -1.79 3.59 -26.43
N GLY A 296 -1.35 4.71 -26.99
CA GLY A 296 -0.16 4.79 -27.84
C GLY A 296 1.15 4.97 -27.08
N LEU A 297 1.09 5.23 -25.77
CA LEU A 297 2.22 5.61 -24.91
C LEU A 297 2.54 4.53 -23.87
N LEU A 298 1.53 3.80 -23.41
CA LEU A 298 1.62 2.83 -22.31
C LEU A 298 0.96 1.50 -22.67
N ASP A 299 1.45 0.43 -22.04
CA ASP A 299 0.85 -0.90 -22.12
C ASP A 299 -0.08 -1.13 -20.92
N PHE A 300 -1.38 -1.10 -21.16
CA PHE A 300 -2.40 -1.27 -20.12
C PHE A 300 -3.67 -1.90 -20.65
N TYR A 301 -4.47 -2.43 -19.74
CA TYR A 301 -5.78 -3.01 -20.02
C TYR A 301 -6.85 -2.41 -19.12
N VAL A 302 -7.91 -1.91 -19.75
CA VAL A 302 -9.12 -1.40 -19.09
C VAL A 302 -10.10 -2.55 -18.90
N TYR A 303 -10.49 -2.80 -17.66
CA TYR A 303 -11.41 -3.89 -17.33
C TYR A 303 -12.84 -3.57 -17.74
N PRO A 304 -13.69 -4.59 -18.01
CA PRO A 304 -15.11 -4.38 -18.23
C PRO A 304 -15.76 -3.66 -17.04
N VAL A 305 -16.69 -2.76 -17.32
CA VAL A 305 -17.45 -2.00 -16.32
C VAL A 305 -18.05 -2.94 -15.27
N GLY A 306 -17.94 -2.55 -13.99
CA GLY A 306 -18.39 -3.35 -12.85
C GLY A 306 -17.41 -4.43 -12.40
N SER A 307 -16.31 -4.65 -13.11
CA SER A 307 -15.22 -5.53 -12.65
C SER A 307 -14.27 -4.75 -11.75
N ILE A 308 -14.02 -5.26 -10.55
CA ILE A 308 -13.06 -4.69 -9.60
C ILE A 308 -11.82 -5.57 -9.62
N LEU A 309 -10.69 -4.98 -10.02
CA LEU A 309 -9.40 -5.60 -9.91
C LEU A 309 -8.89 -5.51 -8.46
N ASN A 310 -8.51 -6.66 -7.90
CA ASN A 310 -8.07 -6.74 -6.52
C ASN A 310 -6.56 -6.97 -6.40
N SER A 311 -6.12 -8.23 -6.27
CA SER A 311 -4.70 -8.56 -6.09
C SER A 311 -4.02 -8.90 -7.41
N ILE A 312 -2.72 -8.62 -7.49
CA ILE A 312 -1.85 -8.93 -8.63
C ILE A 312 -0.60 -9.66 -8.16
N GLN A 313 -0.16 -10.64 -8.94
CA GLN A 313 1.08 -11.38 -8.75
C GLN A 313 1.85 -11.48 -10.05
N PHE A 314 3.18 -11.40 -9.97
CA PHE A 314 4.06 -11.74 -11.07
C PHE A 314 4.47 -13.22 -10.97
N ILE A 315 4.31 -13.95 -12.07
CA ILE A 315 4.76 -15.34 -12.22
C ILE A 315 6.05 -15.33 -13.05
N PRO A 316 7.23 -15.60 -12.45
CA PRO A 316 8.53 -15.48 -13.11
C PRO A 316 8.90 -16.66 -14.01
N GLN A 317 7.90 -17.29 -14.66
CA GLN A 317 8.10 -18.38 -15.61
C GLN A 317 8.17 -17.86 -17.05
N ASN A 318 9.04 -18.45 -17.87
CA ASN A 318 9.18 -18.12 -19.30
C ASN A 318 9.34 -16.59 -19.53
N GLN A 319 8.47 -15.97 -20.33
CA GLN A 319 8.47 -14.52 -20.57
C GLN A 319 7.96 -13.67 -19.39
N GLY A 320 7.33 -14.30 -18.39
CA GLY A 320 6.68 -13.62 -17.27
C GLY A 320 5.18 -13.44 -17.51
N TYR A 321 4.39 -13.70 -16.47
CA TYR A 321 2.94 -13.57 -16.52
C TYR A 321 2.43 -12.79 -15.32
N LEU A 322 1.27 -12.15 -15.48
CA LEU A 322 0.55 -11.50 -14.39
C LEU A 322 -0.72 -12.27 -14.11
N LEU A 323 -0.89 -12.72 -12.87
CA LEU A 323 -2.14 -13.32 -12.41
C LEU A 323 -2.87 -12.31 -11.53
N THR A 324 -4.13 -12.06 -11.86
CA THR A 324 -4.97 -11.15 -11.10
C THR A 324 -6.25 -11.80 -10.62
N THR A 325 -6.72 -11.39 -9.43
CA THR A 325 -8.06 -11.73 -8.95
C THR A 325 -9.04 -10.61 -9.28
N VAL A 326 -10.18 -10.98 -9.86
CA VAL A 326 -11.16 -10.05 -10.42
C VAL A 326 -12.53 -10.35 -9.82
N LEU A 327 -13.15 -9.35 -9.21
CA LEU A 327 -14.53 -9.44 -8.77
C LEU A 327 -15.40 -8.92 -9.91
N THR A 328 -16.15 -9.80 -10.57
CA THR A 328 -17.12 -9.43 -11.60
C THR A 328 -18.53 -9.41 -11.01
N PRO A 329 -19.52 -8.77 -11.66
CA PRO A 329 -20.89 -8.77 -11.16
C PRO A 329 -21.47 -10.17 -10.89
N ASP A 330 -21.00 -11.18 -11.64
CA ASP A 330 -21.57 -12.53 -11.63
C ASP A 330 -20.65 -13.60 -11.01
N SER A 331 -19.37 -13.30 -10.76
CA SER A 331 -18.41 -14.25 -10.19
C SER A 331 -17.13 -13.64 -9.64
N LEU A 332 -16.41 -14.46 -8.87
CA LEU A 332 -14.98 -14.29 -8.67
C LEU A 332 -14.22 -15.00 -9.80
N GLU A 333 -13.27 -14.29 -10.40
CA GLU A 333 -12.47 -14.78 -11.51
C GLU A 333 -10.96 -14.59 -11.24
N ALA A 334 -10.14 -15.36 -11.95
CA ALA A 334 -8.70 -15.18 -12.00
C ALA A 334 -8.27 -15.02 -13.46
N TRP A 335 -7.58 -13.92 -13.78
CA TRP A 335 -7.20 -13.56 -15.15
C TRP A 335 -5.69 -13.58 -15.29
N LEU A 336 -5.21 -14.19 -16.38
CA LEU A 336 -3.79 -14.34 -16.66
C LEU A 336 -3.42 -13.49 -17.88
N PHE A 337 -2.39 -12.66 -17.74
CA PHE A 337 -1.84 -11.82 -18.80
C PHE A 337 -0.39 -12.18 -19.07
N THR A 338 0.08 -11.92 -20.28
CA THR A 338 1.52 -11.85 -20.59
C THR A 338 2.07 -10.52 -20.08
N ALA A 339 3.18 -10.54 -19.36
CA ALA A 339 3.73 -9.33 -18.72
C ALA A 339 4.35 -8.31 -19.72
N ASP A 340 4.61 -8.73 -20.95
CA ASP A 340 5.16 -7.91 -22.03
C ASP A 340 4.10 -7.29 -22.96
N ASN A 341 2.83 -7.67 -22.82
CA ASN A 341 1.75 -7.17 -23.66
C ASN A 341 0.38 -7.29 -22.94
N ILE A 342 0.12 -6.37 -22.02
CA ILE A 342 -1.11 -6.30 -21.23
C ILE A 342 -2.29 -5.83 -22.08
N SER A 343 -2.05 -4.92 -23.03
CA SER A 343 -3.06 -4.31 -23.90
C SER A 343 -3.80 -5.31 -24.80
N ASN A 344 -3.20 -6.46 -25.13
CA ASN A 344 -3.88 -7.57 -25.79
C ASN A 344 -4.97 -8.23 -24.93
N GLY A 345 -5.03 -7.90 -23.63
CA GLY A 345 -5.93 -8.50 -22.67
C GLY A 345 -5.45 -9.84 -22.14
N PRO A 346 -6.26 -10.48 -21.28
CA PRO A 346 -5.86 -11.72 -20.65
C PRO A 346 -5.85 -12.87 -21.65
N ILE A 347 -4.79 -13.68 -21.61
CA ILE A 347 -4.62 -14.91 -22.39
C ILE A 347 -5.46 -16.06 -21.84
N ALA A 348 -5.88 -15.98 -20.57
CA ALA A 348 -6.81 -16.91 -19.95
C ALA A 348 -7.65 -16.22 -18.87
N LYS A 349 -8.91 -16.64 -18.75
CA LYS A 349 -9.82 -16.25 -17.66
C LYS A 349 -10.40 -17.53 -17.04
N ILE A 350 -10.35 -17.62 -15.72
CA ILE A 350 -10.88 -18.76 -14.97
C ILE A 350 -11.95 -18.24 -14.02
N ARG A 351 -13.18 -18.73 -14.20
CA ARG A 351 -14.25 -18.55 -13.20
C ARG A 351 -13.97 -19.48 -12.02
N LEU A 352 -13.89 -18.91 -10.82
CA LEU A 352 -13.71 -19.72 -9.62
C LEU A 352 -15.02 -20.45 -9.28
N PRO A 353 -14.96 -21.70 -8.79
CA PRO A 353 -16.16 -22.43 -8.39
C PRO A 353 -16.94 -21.67 -7.31
N ASP A 354 -18.27 -21.73 -7.31
CA ASP A 354 -19.11 -21.00 -6.34
C ASP A 354 -18.84 -21.36 -4.86
N LYS A 355 -18.22 -22.53 -4.61
CA LYS A 355 -17.78 -22.96 -3.27
C LYS A 355 -16.51 -22.23 -2.80
N VAL A 356 -15.80 -21.58 -3.70
CA VAL A 356 -14.60 -20.78 -3.43
C VAL A 356 -15.05 -19.34 -3.22
N THR A 357 -15.30 -18.99 -1.95
CA THR A 357 -15.55 -17.61 -1.53
C THR A 357 -14.24 -17.01 -1.05
N PHE A 358 -13.46 -16.43 -1.96
CA PHE A 358 -12.36 -15.55 -1.52
C PHE A 358 -12.97 -14.23 -1.07
N GLY A 359 -12.66 -13.83 0.17
CA GLY A 359 -12.91 -12.46 0.60
C GLY A 359 -12.05 -11.47 -0.19
N PHE A 360 -12.27 -10.18 0.03
CA PHE A 360 -11.38 -9.15 -0.49
C PHE A 360 -9.94 -9.40 0.03
N SER A 361 -9.06 -9.89 -0.83
CA SER A 361 -7.66 -10.17 -0.53
C SER A 361 -6.79 -8.92 -0.73
N LEU A 362 -5.83 -8.66 0.16
CA LEU A 362 -4.81 -7.62 -0.05
C LEU A 362 -3.63 -8.22 -0.83
N HIS A 363 -2.49 -8.39 -0.17
CA HIS A 363 -1.28 -8.94 -0.79
C HIS A 363 -1.41 -10.42 -1.12
N SER A 364 -0.75 -10.82 -2.19
CA SER A 364 -0.60 -12.21 -2.58
C SER A 364 0.77 -12.41 -3.25
N ASP A 365 1.24 -13.65 -3.28
CA ASP A 365 2.57 -13.98 -3.76
C ASP A 365 2.56 -15.34 -4.48
N TYR A 366 3.51 -15.51 -5.39
CA TYR A 366 3.65 -16.70 -6.21
C TYR A 366 4.70 -17.66 -5.66
N PHE A 367 4.35 -18.93 -5.55
CA PHE A 367 5.26 -20.00 -5.21
C PHE A 367 5.21 -21.07 -6.31
N GLU A 368 6.37 -21.45 -6.84
CA GLU A 368 6.50 -22.51 -7.85
C GLU A 368 5.95 -23.84 -7.34
N GLU A 369 6.17 -24.15 -6.06
CA GLU A 369 5.69 -25.34 -5.39
C GLU A 369 5.14 -25.00 -4.00
N VAL A 370 4.00 -25.59 -3.65
CA VAL A 370 3.43 -25.51 -2.30
C VAL A 370 3.66 -26.85 -1.61
N THR A 371 4.51 -26.84 -0.59
CA THR A 371 4.76 -28.03 0.25
C THR A 371 3.93 -27.95 1.54
N PRO A 372 3.54 -29.09 2.14
CA PRO A 372 2.90 -29.09 3.46
C PRO A 372 3.74 -28.33 4.49
N ALA A 373 3.08 -27.48 5.28
CA ALA A 373 3.77 -26.76 6.35
C ALA A 373 4.39 -27.79 7.33
N PRO A 374 5.71 -27.72 7.62
CA PRO A 374 6.37 -28.68 8.51
C PRO A 374 5.94 -28.54 9.97
N ARG A 375 5.23 -27.45 10.31
CA ARG A 375 4.79 -27.14 11.68
C ARG A 375 3.37 -27.65 11.92
N THR A 376 3.18 -28.30 13.05
CA THR A 376 1.87 -28.70 13.60
C THR A 376 1.17 -27.56 14.35
N TYR A 377 1.77 -26.37 14.38
CA TYR A 377 1.22 -25.20 15.06
C TYR A 377 -0.14 -24.83 14.47
N LYS A 378 -1.17 -24.86 15.32
CA LYS A 378 -2.52 -24.41 14.97
C LYS A 378 -2.86 -23.22 15.86
N VAL A 379 -3.22 -22.10 15.25
CA VAL A 379 -3.80 -20.97 15.98
C VAL A 379 -5.21 -21.36 16.41
N ASN A 380 -5.43 -21.46 17.72
CA ASN A 380 -6.78 -21.60 18.27
C ASN A 380 -7.44 -20.22 18.24
N ARG A 381 -8.40 -20.04 17.31
CA ARG A 381 -9.09 -18.74 17.12
C ARG A 381 -9.81 -18.28 18.39
N LEU A 382 -10.50 -19.19 19.10
CA LEU A 382 -11.19 -18.84 20.34
C LEU A 382 -10.22 -18.41 21.44
N GLU A 383 -9.10 -19.11 21.58
CA GLU A 383 -8.06 -18.73 22.55
C GLU A 383 -7.41 -17.39 22.17
N SER A 384 -7.18 -17.14 20.88
CA SER A 384 -6.70 -15.87 20.35
C SER A 384 -7.69 -14.74 20.65
N ASP A 385 -8.99 -14.94 20.40
CA ASP A 385 -10.03 -13.96 20.65
C ASP A 385 -10.17 -13.66 22.15
N LEU A 386 -10.19 -14.69 22.99
CA LEU A 386 -10.24 -14.53 24.45
C LEU A 386 -8.98 -13.82 24.99
N ARG A 387 -7.80 -14.10 24.43
CA ARG A 387 -6.56 -13.38 24.73
C ARG A 387 -6.66 -11.91 24.28
N SER A 388 -7.19 -11.62 23.10
CA SER A 388 -7.39 -10.25 22.63
C SER A 388 -8.36 -9.46 23.50
N ILE A 389 -9.37 -10.11 24.08
CA ILE A 389 -10.36 -9.46 24.94
C ILE A 389 -9.84 -9.25 26.37
N MET A 390 -9.06 -10.20 26.91
CA MET A 390 -8.65 -10.15 28.32
C MET A 390 -7.17 -9.79 28.51
N VAL A 391 -6.28 -10.45 27.78
CA VAL A 391 -4.83 -10.36 27.98
C VAL A 391 -4.28 -9.10 27.32
N VAL A 392 -4.73 -8.73 26.13
CA VAL A 392 -4.21 -7.53 25.43
C VAL A 392 -4.51 -6.25 26.22
N PRO A 393 -5.74 -5.97 26.70
CA PRO A 393 -5.99 -4.78 27.51
C PRO A 393 -5.24 -4.80 28.84
N TRP A 394 -5.13 -5.97 29.47
CA TRP A 394 -4.35 -6.13 30.71
C TRP A 394 -2.86 -5.86 30.47
N GLU A 395 -2.27 -6.45 29.43
CA GLU A 395 -0.86 -6.26 29.09
C GLU A 395 -0.58 -4.81 28.69
N PHE A 396 -1.49 -4.18 27.94
CA PHE A 396 -1.38 -2.78 27.53
C PHE A 396 -1.41 -1.81 28.72
N LEU A 397 -2.27 -2.07 29.71
CA LEU A 397 -2.44 -1.18 30.87
C LEU A 397 -1.44 -1.44 32.00
N PHE A 398 -0.97 -2.68 32.17
CA PHE A 398 -0.26 -3.10 33.39
C PHE A 398 1.12 -3.72 33.17
N ASN A 399 1.53 -4.06 31.95
CA ASN A 399 2.80 -4.77 31.76
C ASN A 399 4.00 -3.82 31.63
N GLN A 400 5.14 -4.20 32.24
CA GLN A 400 6.39 -3.43 32.10
C GLN A 400 7.13 -3.80 30.80
N ARG A 401 7.73 -2.81 30.14
CA ARG A 401 8.41 -2.92 28.82
C ARG A 401 9.41 -4.06 28.66
N LYS A 402 9.94 -4.63 29.74
CA LYS A 402 11.04 -5.62 29.72
C LYS A 402 10.57 -7.08 29.56
N ASP A 403 9.28 -7.37 29.70
CA ASP A 403 8.80 -8.77 29.72
C ASP A 403 8.46 -9.34 28.34
N ILE A 404 8.13 -8.50 27.34
CA ILE A 404 7.85 -8.97 25.98
C ILE A 404 9.12 -9.56 25.33
N PHE A 405 10.27 -8.94 25.57
CA PHE A 405 11.56 -9.33 25.00
C PHE A 405 12.20 -10.60 25.62
N LYS A 406 11.65 -11.09 26.74
CA LYS A 406 12.15 -12.29 27.43
C LYS A 406 11.26 -13.52 27.24
N ARG A 407 10.19 -13.41 26.44
CA ARG A 407 9.34 -14.56 26.11
C ARG A 407 10.12 -15.47 25.15
N LYS A 408 10.61 -16.58 25.69
CA LYS A 408 11.16 -17.71 24.93
C LYS A 408 10.11 -18.33 24.02
#